data_AF-A0A962DTY2-F1
#
_entry.id   AF-A0A962DTY2-F1
#
_cell.length_a   1.000
_cell.length_b   1.000
_cell.length_c   1.000
_cell.angle_alpha   90.00
_cell.angle_beta   90.00
_cell.angle_gamma   90.00
#
_symmetry.space_group_name_H-M   'P 1'
#
loop_
_entity.id
_entity.type
_entity.pdbx_description
1 polymer ?
#
loop_
_entity_poly.entity_id
_entity_poly.type
_entity_poly.pdbx_seq_one_letter_code
_entity_poly.pdbx_strand_id
1 'polypeptide(L)'
;MFRWHPGGNLHWLVLCDHASNKIPGPLHDLGLSPFDLTRHIACDLGAVDVARRIARALKAPMIEHGISRLVIDPNRSRDDPTLIPEVSDGTLIPGNQGLSEAERDRRWRVYHQPYHRRIDRHLKQMAMTSMVPLVLSIHSFTPMLADTREPRPWSVGVLWRHDPTFAHHLIRELSRDGVVVGDNQP
;
A
#
# COMPACT_ATOMS: atom_id res chain seq x y z
N MET A 1 1.58 -11.36 7.24
CA MET A 1 3.03 -11.66 7.23
C MET A 1 3.65 -10.78 6.15
N PHE A 2 4.71 -10.03 6.45
CA PHE A 2 5.35 -9.08 5.52
C PHE A 2 6.71 -9.61 5.05
N ARG A 3 7.29 -9.00 4.02
CA ARG A 3 8.66 -9.31 3.56
C ARG A 3 9.58 -8.13 3.81
N TRP A 4 10.77 -8.40 4.33
CA TRP A 4 11.83 -7.41 4.51
C TRP A 4 12.90 -7.59 3.44
N HIS A 5 13.27 -6.50 2.80
CA HIS A 5 14.37 -6.41 1.86
C HIS A 5 15.43 -5.48 2.46
N PRO A 6 16.64 -5.97 2.77
CA PRO A 6 17.69 -5.13 3.30
C PRO A 6 18.21 -4.16 2.24
N GLY A 7 18.66 -2.98 2.68
CA GLY A 7 19.36 -2.00 1.86
C GLY A 7 20.31 -1.17 2.73
N GLY A 8 21.40 -0.68 2.14
CA GLY A 8 22.44 0.05 2.86
C GLY A 8 22.18 1.55 2.98
N ASN A 9 21.30 2.09 2.14
CA ASN A 9 20.98 3.51 2.14
C ASN A 9 19.82 3.81 3.10
N LEU A 10 20.16 4.16 4.35
CA LEU A 10 19.20 4.46 5.41
C LEU A 10 18.55 5.85 5.31
N HIS A 11 18.84 6.62 4.25
CA HIS A 11 18.07 7.83 3.93
C HIS A 11 16.66 7.49 3.48
N TRP A 12 16.48 6.33 2.83
CA TRP A 12 15.25 5.96 2.18
C TRP A 12 14.62 4.74 2.84
N LEU A 13 13.30 4.71 2.91
CA LEU A 13 12.52 3.50 3.16
C LEU A 13 11.45 3.38 2.10
N VAL A 14 11.43 2.26 1.38
CA VAL A 14 10.37 1.96 0.42
C VAL A 14 9.33 1.03 1.06
N LEU A 15 8.07 1.39 0.94
CA LEU A 15 6.94 0.60 1.40
C LEU A 15 6.09 0.16 0.21
N CYS A 16 5.47 -1.01 0.33
CA CYS A 16 4.42 -1.43 -0.60
C CYS A 16 3.32 -2.13 0.21
N ASP A 17 2.32 -1.35 0.58
CA ASP A 17 1.23 -1.73 1.48
C ASP A 17 0.29 -2.77 0.87
N HIS A 18 0.07 -2.71 -0.45
CA HIS A 18 -0.87 -3.58 -1.16
C HIS A 18 -0.15 -4.53 -2.13
N ALA A 19 1.01 -5.06 -1.73
CA ALA A 19 1.90 -5.82 -2.60
C ALA A 19 1.43 -7.24 -2.97
N SER A 20 0.41 -7.77 -2.30
CA SER A 20 0.02 -9.17 -2.38
C SER A 20 -1.49 -9.31 -2.34
N ASN A 21 -2.05 -10.21 -3.15
CA ASN A 21 -3.45 -10.61 -3.11
C ASN A 21 -3.70 -11.83 -2.20
N LYS A 22 -2.69 -12.32 -1.50
CA LYS A 22 -2.77 -13.56 -0.73
C LYS A 22 -3.76 -13.44 0.45
N ILE A 23 -4.69 -14.37 0.54
CA ILE A 23 -5.54 -14.58 1.71
C ILE A 23 -4.95 -15.71 2.58
N PRO A 24 -4.78 -15.53 3.91
CA PRO A 24 -4.43 -16.62 4.81
C PRO A 24 -5.44 -17.76 4.76
N GLY A 25 -4.97 -19.01 4.71
CA GLY A 25 -5.83 -20.21 4.59
C GLY A 25 -7.02 -20.27 5.55
N PRO A 26 -6.88 -19.95 6.85
CA PRO A 26 -8.00 -19.94 7.80
C PRO A 26 -9.11 -18.91 7.51
N LEU A 27 -8.89 -17.99 6.56
CA LEU A 27 -9.89 -17.02 6.11
C LEU A 27 -10.64 -17.48 4.84
N HIS A 28 -10.32 -18.66 4.30
CA HIS A 28 -11.06 -19.31 3.20
C HIS A 28 -11.38 -18.36 2.04
N ASP A 29 -10.35 -17.65 1.55
CA ASP A 29 -10.45 -16.68 0.45
C ASP A 29 -11.48 -15.56 0.66
N LEU A 30 -11.90 -15.33 1.91
CA LEU A 30 -12.99 -14.42 2.27
C LEU A 30 -14.30 -14.73 1.52
N GLY A 31 -14.47 -15.96 1.03
CA GLY A 31 -15.61 -16.34 0.18
C GLY A 31 -15.62 -15.69 -1.21
N LEU A 32 -14.48 -15.16 -1.66
CA LEU A 32 -14.35 -14.53 -2.98
C LEU A 32 -14.07 -15.58 -4.08
N SER A 33 -14.40 -15.21 -5.31
CA SER A 33 -14.01 -16.02 -6.46
C SER A 33 -12.50 -15.89 -6.74
N PRO A 34 -11.88 -16.88 -7.41
CA PRO A 34 -10.51 -16.74 -7.87
C PRO A 34 -10.29 -15.50 -8.76
N PHE A 35 -11.30 -15.11 -9.54
CA PHE A 35 -11.24 -13.92 -10.39
C PHE A 35 -11.15 -12.64 -9.57
N ASP A 36 -11.95 -12.51 -8.51
CA ASP A 36 -11.93 -11.34 -7.63
C ASP A 36 -10.57 -11.15 -6.96
N LEU A 37 -9.90 -12.25 -6.61
CA LEU A 37 -8.55 -12.22 -6.06
C LEU A 37 -7.46 -11.78 -7.06
N THR A 38 -7.74 -11.76 -8.36
CA THR A 38 -6.81 -11.24 -9.38
C THR A 38 -7.01 -9.76 -9.71
N ARG A 39 -8.10 -9.17 -9.22
CA ARG A 39 -8.45 -7.77 -9.49
C ARG A 39 -7.72 -6.81 -8.56
N HIS A 40 -7.74 -5.53 -8.93
CA HIS A 40 -7.16 -4.43 -8.15
C HIS A 40 -7.74 -4.28 -6.73
N ILE A 41 -8.92 -4.86 -6.45
CA ILE A 41 -9.51 -4.86 -5.11
C ILE A 41 -8.66 -5.63 -4.10
N ALA A 42 -7.96 -6.68 -4.55
CA ALA A 42 -7.18 -7.55 -3.68
C ALA A 42 -5.76 -7.05 -3.43
N CYS A 43 -5.19 -6.28 -4.37
CA CYS A 43 -3.84 -5.73 -4.32
C CYS A 43 -3.63 -4.63 -5.37
N ASP A 44 -2.57 -3.86 -5.23
CA ASP A 44 -2.17 -2.87 -6.24
C ASP A 44 -1.35 -3.56 -7.33
N LEU A 45 -1.96 -3.77 -8.50
CA LEU A 45 -1.36 -4.52 -9.61
C LEU A 45 -0.07 -3.84 -10.10
N GLY A 46 1.04 -4.59 -10.11
CA GLY A 46 2.35 -4.12 -10.55
C GLY A 46 3.12 -3.23 -9.55
N ALA A 47 2.48 -2.74 -8.48
CA ALA A 47 3.11 -1.83 -7.53
C ALA A 47 4.34 -2.44 -6.86
N VAL A 48 4.29 -3.72 -6.49
CA VAL A 48 5.39 -4.42 -5.83
C VAL A 48 6.65 -4.51 -6.71
N ASP A 49 6.48 -4.68 -8.03
CA ASP A 49 7.61 -4.79 -8.95
C ASP A 49 8.27 -3.43 -9.15
N VAL A 50 7.48 -2.36 -9.23
CA VAL A 50 7.97 -0.98 -9.25
C VAL A 50 8.69 -0.65 -7.95
N ALA A 51 8.10 -0.98 -6.80
CA ALA A 51 8.69 -0.76 -5.48
C ALA A 51 10.05 -1.43 -5.33
N ARG A 52 10.17 -2.70 -5.74
CA ARG A 52 11.44 -3.44 -5.70
C ARG A 52 12.51 -2.82 -6.62
N ARG A 53 12.12 -2.31 -7.80
CA ARG A 53 13.04 -1.63 -8.72
C ARG A 53 13.53 -0.31 -8.13
N ILE A 54 12.64 0.49 -7.54
CA ILE A 54 12.97 1.74 -6.85
C ILE A 54 13.91 1.46 -5.67
N ALA A 55 13.57 0.50 -4.80
CA ALA A 55 14.39 0.14 -3.66
C ALA A 55 15.81 -0.29 -4.08
N ARG A 56 15.92 -1.09 -5.14
CA ARG A 56 17.22 -1.48 -5.71
C ARG A 56 18.01 -0.29 -6.23
N ALA A 57 17.38 0.60 -7.00
CA ALA A 57 18.04 1.78 -7.57
C ALA A 57 18.56 2.72 -6.48
N LEU A 58 17.78 2.92 -5.42
CA LEU A 58 18.15 3.75 -4.27
C LEU A 58 19.11 3.04 -3.29
N LYS A 59 19.34 1.73 -3.47
CA LYS A 59 19.97 0.83 -2.49
C LYS A 59 19.28 0.90 -1.12
N ALA A 60 17.98 1.17 -1.15
CA ALA A 60 17.14 1.42 0.01
C ALA A 60 16.60 0.11 0.60
N PRO A 61 16.44 0.04 1.93
CA PRO A 61 15.60 -0.95 2.55
C PRO A 61 14.15 -0.84 2.06
N MET A 62 13.47 -1.98 2.01
CA MET A 62 12.07 -2.07 1.61
C MET A 62 11.27 -3.03 2.48
N ILE A 63 10.01 -2.69 2.75
CA ILE A 63 9.03 -3.57 3.41
C ILE A 63 7.79 -3.68 2.51
N GLU A 64 7.39 -4.89 2.15
CA GLU A 64 6.13 -5.15 1.43
C GLU A 64 5.19 -5.97 2.29
N HIS A 65 3.91 -5.61 2.30
CA HIS A 65 2.89 -6.39 3.00
C HIS A 65 2.58 -7.68 2.23
N GLY A 66 2.58 -8.83 2.89
CA GLY A 66 2.49 -10.12 2.22
C GLY A 66 1.09 -10.72 2.12
N ILE A 67 0.05 -10.00 2.55
CA ILE A 67 -1.35 -10.43 2.40
C ILE A 67 -2.20 -9.31 1.80
N SER A 68 -3.37 -9.69 1.27
CA SER A 68 -4.34 -8.77 0.67
C SER A 68 -4.82 -7.71 1.66
N ARG A 69 -5.01 -6.50 1.13
CA ARG A 69 -5.71 -5.40 1.80
C ARG A 69 -7.15 -5.74 2.17
N LEU A 70 -7.78 -6.72 1.51
CA LEU A 70 -9.13 -7.18 1.83
C LEU A 70 -9.19 -7.93 3.17
N VAL A 71 -8.08 -8.51 3.63
CA VAL A 71 -8.01 -9.13 4.96
C VAL A 71 -8.03 -8.04 6.03
N ILE A 72 -7.12 -7.09 5.88
CA ILE A 72 -7.01 -5.86 6.65
C ILE A 72 -6.08 -4.91 5.88
N ASP A 73 -6.51 -3.68 5.65
CA ASP A 73 -5.77 -2.69 4.89
C ASP A 73 -4.66 -2.09 5.77
N PRO A 74 -3.36 -2.33 5.45
CA PRO A 74 -2.27 -1.81 6.27
C PRO A 74 -2.09 -0.29 6.14
N ASN A 75 -2.70 0.36 5.15
CA ASN A 75 -2.69 1.81 4.97
C ASN A 75 -3.94 2.50 5.56
N ARG A 76 -4.54 1.88 6.59
CA ARG A 76 -5.68 2.39 7.35
C ARG A 76 -5.42 2.34 8.86
N SER A 77 -5.99 3.33 9.57
CA SER A 77 -5.96 3.36 11.04
C SER A 77 -6.97 2.37 11.62
N ARG A 78 -6.88 2.11 12.93
CA ARG A 78 -7.73 1.13 13.62
C ARG A 78 -9.23 1.43 13.54
N ASP A 79 -9.55 2.73 13.52
CA ASP A 79 -10.91 3.24 13.57
C ASP A 79 -11.45 3.60 12.17
N ASP A 80 -10.64 3.41 11.14
CA ASP A 80 -11.07 3.66 9.77
C ASP A 80 -12.12 2.62 9.35
N PRO A 81 -13.29 3.05 8.83
CA PRO A 81 -14.35 2.14 8.43
C PRO A 81 -13.93 1.20 7.28
N THR A 82 -12.93 1.60 6.49
CA THR A 82 -12.39 0.83 5.36
C THR A 82 -11.21 -0.07 5.75
N LEU A 83 -10.83 -0.14 7.04
CA LEU A 83 -9.76 -1.00 7.53
C LEU A 83 -9.97 -2.48 7.15
N ILE A 84 -11.20 -2.96 7.26
CA ILE A 84 -11.61 -4.29 6.80
C ILE A 84 -12.88 -4.08 5.97
N PRO A 85 -12.76 -3.91 4.64
CA PRO A 85 -13.87 -3.46 3.82
C PRO A 85 -14.91 -4.57 3.62
N GLU A 86 -16.18 -4.26 3.87
CA GLU A 86 -17.29 -5.16 3.53
C GLU A 86 -17.59 -5.18 2.03
N VAL A 87 -17.26 -4.10 1.32
CA VAL A 87 -17.44 -3.95 -0.12
C VAL A 87 -16.19 -3.26 -0.72
N SER A 88 -15.75 -3.73 -1.89
CA SER A 88 -14.66 -3.10 -2.63
C SER A 88 -14.98 -3.08 -4.13
N ASP A 89 -15.02 -1.87 -4.73
CA ASP A 89 -15.32 -1.68 -6.16
C ASP A 89 -16.54 -2.49 -6.64
N GLY A 90 -17.66 -2.31 -5.95
CA GLY A 90 -18.92 -3.02 -6.19
C GLY A 90 -18.95 -4.51 -5.79
N THR A 91 -17.84 -5.07 -5.32
CA THR A 91 -17.73 -6.49 -4.96
C THR A 91 -17.96 -6.65 -3.46
N LEU A 92 -19.01 -7.38 -3.07
CA LEU A 92 -19.21 -7.80 -1.68
C LEU A 92 -18.06 -8.70 -1.25
N ILE A 93 -17.59 -8.54 -0.02
CA ILE A 93 -16.56 -9.41 0.58
C ILE A 93 -17.24 -10.28 1.66
N PRO A 94 -17.68 -11.51 1.34
CA PRO A 94 -18.47 -12.34 2.27
C PRO A 94 -17.79 -12.56 3.62
N GLY A 95 -16.49 -12.84 3.62
CA GLY A 95 -15.68 -13.08 4.82
C GLY A 95 -15.42 -11.84 5.67
N ASN A 96 -15.93 -10.67 5.27
CA ASN A 96 -15.84 -9.43 6.04
C ASN A 96 -17.20 -8.94 6.57
N GLN A 97 -18.32 -9.59 6.19
CA GLN A 97 -19.64 -9.15 6.62
C GLN A 97 -19.85 -9.39 8.12
N GLY A 98 -20.27 -8.36 8.86
CA GLY A 98 -20.72 -8.52 10.23
C GLY A 98 -19.66 -9.09 11.18
N LEU A 99 -18.39 -8.78 10.95
CA LEU A 99 -17.30 -9.27 11.79
C LEU A 99 -17.47 -8.82 13.23
N SER A 100 -17.31 -9.77 14.15
CA SER A 100 -17.19 -9.46 15.58
C SER A 100 -15.95 -8.61 15.85
N GLU A 101 -16.01 -7.81 16.91
CA GLU A 101 -14.86 -7.00 17.36
C GLU A 101 -13.64 -7.88 17.67
N ALA A 102 -13.86 -9.08 18.22
CA ALA A 102 -12.80 -10.05 18.50
C ALA A 102 -12.06 -10.48 17.22
N GLU A 103 -12.75 -10.66 16.10
CA GLU A 103 -12.13 -10.99 14.82
C GLU A 103 -11.39 -9.78 14.22
N ARG A 104 -11.97 -8.57 14.33
CA ARG A 104 -11.30 -7.31 13.93
C ARG A 104 -9.98 -7.15 14.70
N ASP A 105 -9.99 -7.34 16.02
CA ASP A 105 -8.81 -7.30 16.87
C ASP A 105 -7.79 -8.39 16.55
N ARG A 106 -8.26 -9.60 16.24
CA ARG A 106 -7.38 -10.68 15.81
C ARG A 106 -6.65 -10.30 14.52
N ARG A 107 -7.36 -9.80 13.51
CA ARG A 107 -6.74 -9.36 12.24
C ARG A 107 -5.79 -8.19 12.45
N TRP A 108 -6.18 -7.21 13.27
CA TRP A 108 -5.30 -6.10 13.66
C TRP A 108 -3.98 -6.60 14.25
N ARG A 109 -4.04 -7.47 15.27
CA ARG A 109 -2.86 -7.98 15.95
C ARG A 109 -2.00 -8.90 15.10
N VAL A 110 -2.61 -9.77 14.29
CA VAL A 110 -1.91 -10.85 13.58
C VAL A 110 -1.41 -10.41 12.20
N TYR A 111 -2.16 -9.53 11.52
CA TYR A 111 -1.90 -9.22 10.13
C TYR A 111 -1.43 -7.78 9.91
N HIS A 112 -1.97 -6.80 10.63
CA HIS A 112 -1.62 -5.38 10.48
C HIS A 112 -0.41 -4.98 11.33
N GLN A 113 -0.47 -5.23 12.64
CA GLN A 113 0.52 -4.77 13.61
C GLN A 113 1.96 -5.26 13.36
N PRO A 114 2.23 -6.51 12.93
CA PRO A 114 3.61 -6.92 12.68
C PRO A 114 4.30 -6.12 11.59
N TYR A 115 3.56 -5.70 10.55
CA TYR A 115 4.08 -4.86 9.48
C TYR A 115 4.44 -3.46 9.99
N HIS A 116 3.51 -2.83 10.72
CA HIS A 116 3.75 -1.51 11.32
C HIS A 116 4.88 -1.51 12.34
N ARG A 117 4.97 -2.53 13.21
CA ARG A 117 6.10 -2.67 14.14
C ARG A 117 7.44 -2.78 13.42
N ARG A 118 7.47 -3.37 12.21
CA ARG A 118 8.68 -3.46 11.39
C ARG A 118 9.05 -2.11 10.80
N ILE A 119 8.06 -1.34 10.34
CA ILE A 119 8.22 0.04 9.87
C ILE A 119 8.74 0.90 11.02
N ASP A 120 8.07 0.91 12.17
CA ASP A 120 8.44 1.69 13.35
C ASP A 120 9.87 1.42 13.79
N ARG A 121 10.28 0.14 13.82
CA ARG A 121 11.65 -0.24 14.15
C ARG A 121 12.65 0.38 13.17
N HIS A 122 12.31 0.45 11.89
CA HIS A 122 13.19 1.01 10.89
C HIS A 122 13.23 2.53 10.92
N LEU A 123 12.08 3.19 11.07
CA LEU A 123 12.02 4.65 11.22
C LEU A 123 12.83 5.11 12.42
N LYS A 124 12.77 4.37 13.54
CA LYS A 124 13.64 4.62 14.70
C LYS A 124 15.13 4.48 14.38
N GLN A 125 15.52 3.55 13.50
CA GLN A 125 16.91 3.42 13.04
C GLN A 125 17.33 4.61 12.16
N MET A 126 16.47 5.03 11.24
CA MET A 126 16.74 6.18 10.37
C MET A 126 16.85 7.47 11.18
N ALA A 127 16.02 7.65 12.21
CA ALA A 127 16.04 8.81 13.10
C ALA A 127 17.32 8.95 13.93
N MET A 128 18.11 7.87 14.08
CA MET A 128 19.43 7.94 14.70
C MET A 128 20.54 8.41 13.73
N THR A 129 20.23 8.58 12.45
CA THR A 129 21.16 9.13 11.46
C THR A 129 21.06 10.65 11.41
N SER A 130 22.11 11.34 10.91
CA SER A 130 22.10 12.80 10.75
C SER A 130 21.31 13.31 9.54
N MET A 131 20.51 12.46 8.88
CA MET A 131 19.75 12.79 7.68
C MET A 131 18.25 12.79 7.96
N VAL A 132 17.51 13.61 7.21
CA VAL A 132 16.05 13.57 7.21
C VAL A 132 15.60 12.29 6.46
N PRO A 133 14.84 11.40 7.11
CA PRO A 133 14.38 10.16 6.46
C PRO A 133 13.29 10.45 5.41
N LEU A 134 13.40 9.83 4.24
CA LEU A 134 12.37 9.84 3.21
C LEU A 134 11.70 8.47 3.12
N VAL A 135 10.37 8.46 3.22
CA VAL A 135 9.55 7.25 3.11
C VAL A 135 8.74 7.34 1.82
N LEU A 136 8.90 6.35 0.95
CA LEU A 136 8.13 6.22 -0.29
C LEU A 136 7.18 5.03 -0.15
N SER A 137 5.87 5.27 -0.05
CA SER A 137 4.89 4.19 -0.23
C SER A 137 4.47 4.10 -1.68
N ILE A 138 4.67 2.93 -2.28
CA ILE A 138 4.43 2.67 -3.69
C ILE A 138 3.11 1.93 -3.86
N HIS A 139 2.22 2.56 -4.61
CA HIS A 139 0.89 2.10 -4.94
C HIS A 139 0.69 2.13 -6.45
N SER A 140 -0.35 1.44 -6.90
CA SER A 140 -0.88 1.59 -8.26
C SER A 140 -2.39 1.72 -8.18
N PHE A 141 -2.99 2.19 -9.26
CA PHE A 141 -4.41 2.38 -9.33
C PHE A 141 -4.98 1.89 -10.65
N THR A 142 -6.25 1.50 -10.63
CA THR A 142 -6.98 1.16 -11.85
C THR A 142 -7.26 2.45 -12.65
N PRO A 143 -7.09 2.46 -13.98
CA PRO A 143 -7.38 3.64 -14.81
C PRO A 143 -8.81 4.17 -14.68
N MET A 144 -9.74 3.30 -14.29
CA MET A 144 -11.15 3.63 -14.06
C MET A 144 -11.72 2.68 -12.99
N LEU A 145 -12.51 3.20 -12.05
CA LEU A 145 -13.26 2.38 -11.09
C LEU A 145 -14.56 1.88 -11.72
N ALA A 146 -15.18 0.85 -11.14
CA ALA A 146 -16.44 0.32 -11.66
C ALA A 146 -17.62 1.28 -11.48
N ASP A 147 -17.58 2.12 -10.45
CA ASP A 147 -18.63 3.08 -10.10
C ASP A 147 -18.47 4.45 -10.79
N THR A 148 -17.27 4.77 -11.28
CA THR A 148 -16.98 6.00 -12.03
C THR A 148 -16.83 5.71 -13.52
N ARG A 149 -17.53 6.46 -14.39
CA ARG A 149 -17.37 6.34 -15.85
C ARG A 149 -16.30 7.25 -16.45
N GLU A 150 -15.59 8.00 -15.61
CA GLU A 150 -14.55 8.92 -16.06
C GLU A 150 -13.17 8.28 -15.89
N PRO A 151 -12.37 8.18 -16.97
CA PRO A 151 -11.01 7.68 -16.88
C PRO A 151 -10.13 8.68 -16.13
N ARG A 152 -9.21 8.16 -15.32
CA ARG A 152 -8.18 8.97 -14.66
C ARG A 152 -7.15 9.41 -15.71
N PRO A 153 -6.94 10.72 -15.91
CA PRO A 153 -6.02 11.21 -16.94
C PRO A 153 -4.54 11.06 -16.54
N TRP A 154 -4.26 10.85 -15.25
CA TRP A 154 -2.90 10.82 -14.73
C TRP A 154 -2.23 9.46 -15.00
N SER A 155 -0.99 9.52 -15.44
CA SER A 155 -0.13 8.33 -15.58
C SER A 155 0.55 7.98 -14.25
N VAL A 156 0.80 8.98 -13.41
CA VAL A 156 1.40 8.84 -12.07
C VAL A 156 0.76 9.87 -11.12
N GLY A 157 0.42 9.45 -9.91
CA GLY A 157 0.02 10.35 -8.83
C GLY A 157 1.15 10.49 -7.79
N VAL A 158 1.42 11.70 -7.32
CA VAL A 158 2.31 11.97 -6.18
C VAL A 158 1.45 12.50 -5.03
N LEU A 159 1.28 11.66 -4.01
CA LEU A 159 0.47 11.97 -2.83
C LEU A 159 1.37 12.35 -1.65
N TRP A 160 1.00 13.42 -0.96
CA TRP A 160 1.74 13.95 0.18
C TRP A 160 0.80 14.70 1.13
N ARG A 161 1.23 14.89 2.39
CA ARG A 161 0.38 15.51 3.43
C ARG A 161 0.99 16.78 4.03
N HIS A 162 2.21 16.70 4.52
CA HIS A 162 2.80 17.76 5.37
C HIS A 162 3.96 18.49 4.70
N ASP A 163 4.80 17.77 3.96
CA ASP A 163 5.97 18.34 3.30
C ASP A 163 5.80 18.27 1.77
N PRO A 164 5.50 19.41 1.11
CA PRO A 164 5.41 19.47 -0.34
C PRO A 164 6.77 19.49 -1.04
N THR A 165 7.86 19.81 -0.35
CA THR A 165 9.12 20.18 -1.01
C THR A 165 9.64 19.04 -1.88
N PHE A 166 9.79 17.85 -1.29
CA PHE A 166 10.20 16.67 -2.05
C PHE A 166 9.15 16.28 -3.10
N ALA A 167 7.86 16.36 -2.75
CA ALA A 167 6.75 15.98 -3.62
C ALA A 167 6.71 16.83 -4.90
N HIS A 168 6.78 18.15 -4.78
CA HIS A 168 6.80 19.08 -5.91
C HIS A 168 8.06 18.92 -6.78
N HIS A 169 9.22 18.66 -6.16
CA HIS A 169 10.42 18.31 -6.92
C HIS A 169 10.20 17.04 -7.73
N LEU A 170 9.67 15.98 -7.11
CA LEU A 170 9.38 14.72 -7.80
C LEU A 170 8.36 14.91 -8.93
N ILE A 171 7.26 15.65 -8.69
CA ILE A 171 6.26 15.97 -9.72
C ILE A 171 6.93 16.66 -10.90
N ARG A 172 7.73 17.71 -10.66
CA ARG A 172 8.41 18.43 -11.75
C ARG A 172 9.34 17.54 -12.56
N GLU A 173 10.07 16.63 -11.91
CA GLU A 173 10.97 15.70 -12.61
C GLU A 173 10.19 14.64 -13.40
N LEU A 174 9.10 14.12 -12.84
CA LEU A 174 8.26 13.12 -13.49
C LEU A 174 7.47 13.70 -14.67
N SER A 175 7.01 14.95 -14.57
CA SER A 175 6.29 15.64 -15.64
C SER A 175 7.18 15.99 -16.85
N ARG A 176 8.49 15.72 -16.78
CA ARG A 176 9.35 15.81 -17.96
C ARG A 176 8.87 14.81 -19.01
N ASP A 177 9.13 15.13 -20.27
CA ASP A 177 8.77 14.29 -21.43
C ASP A 177 7.25 14.05 -21.59
N GLY A 178 6.41 14.90 -21.00
CA GLY A 178 4.96 14.93 -21.27
C GLY A 178 4.12 13.96 -20.44
N VAL A 179 4.67 13.34 -19.40
CA VAL A 179 3.91 12.50 -18.47
C VAL A 179 2.91 13.36 -17.69
N VAL A 180 1.64 12.95 -17.68
CA VAL A 180 0.59 13.62 -16.89
C VAL A 180 0.69 13.17 -15.44
N VAL A 181 1.18 14.05 -14.56
CA VAL A 181 1.37 13.76 -13.14
C VAL A 181 0.28 14.45 -12.30
N GLY A 182 -0.37 13.69 -11.43
CA GLY A 182 -1.34 14.18 -10.46
C GLY A 182 -0.69 14.63 -9.15
N ASP A 183 -0.99 15.84 -8.69
CA ASP A 183 -0.63 16.33 -7.35
C ASP A 183 -1.79 16.06 -6.38
N ASN A 184 -1.61 15.10 -5.47
CA ASN A 184 -2.68 14.58 -4.61
C ASN A 184 -3.93 14.15 -5.40
N GLN A 185 -3.72 13.67 -6.62
CA GLN A 185 -4.75 13.06 -7.46
C GLN A 185 -4.52 11.54 -7.54
N PRO A 186 -5.59 10.76 -7.71
CA PRO A 186 -5.54 9.31 -7.72
C PRO A 186 -5.14 8.70 -9.06
#